data_AF-A0A962AMV2-F1
#
_entry.id   AF-A0A962AMV2-F1
#
_cell.length_a   1.000
_cell.length_b   1.000
_cell.length_c   1.000
_cell.angle_alpha   90.00
_cell.angle_beta   90.00
_cell.angle_gamma   90.00
#
_symmetry.space_group_name_H-M   'P 1'
#
loop_
_entity.id
_entity.type
_entity.pdbx_description
1 polymer ?
#
loop_
_entity_poly.entity_id
_entity_poly.type
_entity_poly.pdbx_seq_one_letter_code
_entity_poly.pdbx_strand_id
1 'polypeptide(L)' 'CGQIDIGNADTDMGGRMKAGVPQANGQIAPEAVMDPEHVANAVVHMAGLPLESNVLFMTIMATKMPFVGRG' A
#
# COMPACT_ATOMS: atom_id res chain seq x y z
N CYS A 1 5.26 -7.16 18.10
CA CYS A 1 5.48 -5.98 17.23
C CYS A 1 5.32 -6.43 15.79
N GLY A 2 4.70 -5.59 14.96
CA GLY A 2 4.39 -5.91 13.57
C GLY A 2 4.65 -4.72 12.65
N GLN A 3 4.91 -5.00 11.37
CA GLN A 3 5.10 -4.01 10.32
C GLN A 3 4.01 -4.14 9.26
N ILE A 4 3.54 -3.02 8.74
CA ILE A 4 2.65 -2.94 7.59
C ILE A 4 3.25 -2.06 6.50
N ASP A 5 3.44 -2.63 5.32
CA ASP A 5 3.87 -1.92 4.12
C ASP A 5 2.64 -1.56 3.27
N ILE A 6 2.52 -0.29 2.90
CA ILE A 6 1.35 0.27 2.21
C ILE A 6 1.74 0.74 0.81
N GLY A 7 1.14 0.15 -0.22
CA GLY A 7 1.30 0.52 -1.62
C GLY A 7 0.13 1.35 -2.14
N ASN A 8 0.40 2.62 -2.49
CA ASN A 8 -0.52 3.52 -3.20
C ASN A 8 -1.90 3.72 -2.55
N ALA A 9 -1.94 4.05 -1.25
CA ALA A 9 -3.15 4.58 -0.61
C ALA A 9 -3.41 6.04 -1.05
N ASP A 10 -4.64 6.34 -1.44
CA ASP A 10 -5.04 7.64 -1.99
C ASP A 10 -5.36 8.67 -0.89
N THR A 11 -4.32 9.24 -0.29
CA THR A 11 -4.45 10.32 0.69
C THR A 11 -4.22 11.68 0.04
N ASP A 12 -4.55 12.76 0.76
CA ASP A 12 -4.23 14.12 0.31
C ASP A 12 -2.72 14.33 0.02
N MET A 13 -1.85 13.61 0.75
CA MET A 13 -0.40 13.59 0.51
C MET A 13 0.02 12.62 -0.61
N GLY A 14 -0.84 11.67 -0.98
CA GLY A 14 -0.58 10.56 -1.92
C GLY A 14 -0.93 10.85 -3.38
N GLY A 15 -1.53 12.00 -3.68
CA GLY A 15 -2.03 12.35 -5.01
C GLY A 15 -1.01 12.29 -6.15
N ARG A 16 0.30 12.28 -5.85
CA ARG A 16 1.38 12.14 -6.84
C ARG A 16 1.28 10.85 -7.68
N MET A 17 0.81 9.75 -7.09
CA MET A 17 0.74 8.46 -7.80
C MET A 17 -0.27 8.52 -8.95
N LYS A 18 -1.38 9.25 -8.77
CA LYS A 18 -2.38 9.52 -9.80
C LYS A 18 -1.91 10.52 -10.86
N ALA A 19 -1.07 11.48 -10.45
CA ALA A 19 -0.51 12.49 -11.37
C ALA A 19 0.60 11.92 -12.27
N GLY A 20 1.23 10.81 -11.84
CA GLY A 20 2.26 10.11 -12.58
C GLY A 20 3.60 10.11 -11.86
N VAL A 21 4.27 8.95 -11.87
CA VAL A 21 5.58 8.73 -11.26
C VAL A 21 6.50 7.94 -12.20
N PRO A 22 7.83 8.04 -12.03
CA PRO A 22 8.78 7.28 -12.82
C PRO A 22 8.54 5.78 -12.73
N GLN A 23 8.43 5.13 -13.88
CA GLN A 23 8.31 3.69 -14.05
C GLN A 23 9.68 3.09 -14.35
N ALA A 24 9.79 1.76 -14.24
CA ALA A 24 11.06 1.06 -14.43
C ALA A 24 11.66 1.21 -15.85
N ASN A 25 10.80 1.43 -16.86
CA ASN A 25 11.21 1.77 -18.23
C ASN A 25 11.60 3.25 -18.44
N GLY A 26 11.66 4.05 -17.37
CA GLY A 26 12.02 5.46 -17.38
C GLY A 26 10.90 6.44 -17.75
N GLN A 27 9.71 5.96 -18.12
CA GLN A 27 8.57 6.83 -18.45
C GLN A 27 7.85 7.33 -17.19
N ILE A 28 7.20 8.50 -17.27
CA ILE A 28 6.26 8.95 -16.23
C ILE A 28 4.87 8.42 -16.58
N ALA A 29 4.27 7.65 -15.67
CA ALA A 29 2.90 7.14 -15.86
C ALA A 29 2.12 7.16 -14.53
N PRO A 30 0.79 7.37 -14.57
CA PRO A 30 -0.08 7.18 -13.41
C PRO A 30 -0.06 5.74 -12.90
N GLU A 31 -0.06 5.57 -11.59
CA GLU A 31 -0.23 4.28 -10.95
C GLU A 31 -1.62 4.13 -10.33
N ALA A 32 -2.10 2.90 -10.27
CA ALA A 32 -3.35 2.59 -9.56
C ALA A 32 -3.21 2.92 -8.06
N VAL A 33 -4.30 3.42 -7.49
CA VAL A 33 -4.42 3.72 -6.07
C VAL A 33 -5.57 2.94 -5.43
N MET A 34 -5.57 2.87 -4.11
CA MET A 34 -6.65 2.29 -3.31
C MET A 34 -7.15 3.28 -2.26
N ASP A 35 -8.41 3.11 -1.83
CA ASP A 35 -8.98 3.88 -0.73
C ASP A 35 -8.17 3.65 0.57
N PRO A 36 -7.73 4.72 1.27
CA PRO A 36 -7.06 4.64 2.56
C PRO A 36 -7.84 3.88 3.65
N GLU A 37 -9.16 3.77 3.54
CA GLU A 37 -9.99 3.02 4.49
C GLU A 37 -9.56 1.54 4.59
N HIS A 38 -9.06 0.95 3.49
CA HIS A 38 -8.52 -0.41 3.53
C HIS A 38 -7.28 -0.53 4.43
N VAL A 39 -6.43 0.49 4.47
CA VAL A 39 -5.26 0.55 5.36
C VAL A 39 -5.71 0.67 6.81
N ALA A 40 -6.70 1.52 7.10
CA ALA A 40 -7.27 1.66 8.43
C ALA A 40 -7.84 0.32 8.93
N ASN A 41 -8.60 -0.38 8.09
CA ASN A 41 -9.15 -1.70 8.41
C ASN A 41 -8.05 -2.74 8.68
N ALA A 42 -6.96 -2.73 7.90
CA ALA A 42 -5.82 -3.61 8.13
C ALA A 42 -5.13 -3.33 9.48
N VAL A 43 -4.92 -2.06 9.83
CA VAL A 43 -4.33 -1.66 11.13
C VAL A 43 -5.25 -2.05 12.29
N VAL A 44 -6.56 -1.84 12.16
CA VAL A 44 -7.56 -2.27 13.16
C VAL A 44 -7.52 -3.78 13.34
N HIS A 45 -7.43 -4.56 12.26
CA HIS A 45 -7.29 -6.01 12.34
C HIS A 45 -6.02 -6.42 13.09
N MET A 46 -4.86 -5.83 12.76
CA MET A 46 -3.58 -6.11 13.44
C MET A 46 -3.65 -5.78 14.93
N ALA A 47 -4.26 -4.64 15.30
CA ALA A 47 -4.40 -4.20 16.68
C ALA A 47 -5.46 -5.00 17.47
N GLY A 48 -6.43 -5.60 16.78
CA GLY A 48 -7.51 -6.38 17.38
C GLY A 48 -7.13 -7.83 17.73
N LEU A 49 -5.91 -8.26 17.42
CA LEU A 49 -5.44 -9.61 17.76
C LEU A 49 -5.20 -9.74 19.28
N PRO A 50 -5.43 -10.93 19.85
CA PRO A 50 -5.08 -11.20 21.24
C PRO A 50 -3.55 -11.25 21.40
N LEU A 51 -3.04 -11.05 22.61
CA LEU A 51 -1.59 -10.83 22.87
C LEU A 51 -0.70 -12.04 22.49
N GLU A 52 -1.27 -13.24 22.41
CA GLU A 52 -0.59 -14.45 21.95
C GLU A 52 -0.45 -14.53 20.43
N SER A 53 -1.07 -13.63 19.67
CA SER A 53 -1.06 -13.58 18.21
C SER A 53 -0.47 -12.29 17.68
N ASN A 54 0.27 -12.38 16.58
CA ASN A 54 0.92 -11.22 15.97
C ASN A 54 1.00 -11.36 14.45
N VAL A 55 0.55 -10.35 13.74
CA VAL A 55 0.92 -10.14 12.34
C VAL A 55 2.31 -9.51 12.34
N LEU A 56 3.33 -10.32 12.01
CA LEU A 56 4.72 -9.85 12.01
C LEU A 56 4.99 -8.90 10.82
N PHE A 57 4.51 -9.28 9.64
CA PHE A 57 4.61 -8.49 8.41
C PHE A 57 3.30 -8.59 7.62
N MET A 58 2.87 -7.46 7.06
CA MET A 58 1.74 -7.38 6.15
C MET A 58 2.08 -6.40 5.03
N THR A 59 1.73 -6.73 3.79
CA THR A 59 1.76 -5.78 2.68
C THR A 59 0.35 -5.64 2.13
N ILE A 60 -0.13 -4.41 2.04
CA ILE A 60 -1.41 -4.07 1.40
C ILE A 60 -1.13 -3.05 0.30
N MET A 61 -1.66 -3.28 -0.90
CA MET A 61 -1.36 -2.45 -2.06
C MET A 61 -2.54 -2.34 -3.02
N ALA A 62 -2.58 -1.25 -3.78
CA ALA A 62 -3.45 -1.17 -4.94
C ALA A 62 -3.15 -2.32 -5.92
N THR A 63 -4.15 -3.12 -6.27
CA THR A 63 -3.95 -4.41 -6.99
C THR A 63 -3.18 -4.28 -8.30
N LYS A 64 -3.31 -3.14 -8.98
CA LYS A 64 -2.67 -2.88 -10.29
C LYS A 64 -1.42 -2.01 -10.19
N MET A 65 -0.92 -1.72 -8.98
CA MET A 65 0.34 -1.00 -8.82
C MET A 65 1.52 -1.90 -9.23
N PRO A 66 2.55 -1.35 -9.90
CA PRO A 66 3.71 -2.11 -10.35
C PRO A 66 4.67 -2.41 -9.19
N PHE A 67 4.42 -3.51 -8.48
CA PHE A 67 5.25 -3.95 -7.35
C PHE A 67 5.77 -5.37 -7.53
N VAL A 68 4.89 -6.30 -7.90
CA VAL A 68 5.26 -7.70 -8.15
C VAL A 68 5.52 -7.88 -9.64
N GLY A 69 6.78 -8.10 -10.01
CA GLY A 69 7.21 -8.27 -11.40
C GLY A 69 8.70 -8.00 -11.57
N ARG A 70 9.17 -8.01 -12.82
CA ARG A 70 10.49 -7.49 -13.19
C ARG A 70 10.32 -6.06 -13.70
N GLY A 71 11.06 -5.13 -13.09
CA GLY A 71 11.20 -3.75 -13.56
C GLY A 71 12.20 -3.64 -14.69
#